data_AF-A0A960KAK5-F1
#
_entry.id   AF-A0A960KAK5-F1
#
_cell.length_a   1.000
_cell.length_b   1.000
_cell.length_c   1.000
_cell.angle_alpha   90.00
_cell.angle_beta   90.00
_cell.angle_gamma   90.00
#
_symmetry.space_group_name_H-M   'P 1'
#
loop_
_entity.id
_entity.type
_entity.pdbx_description
1 polymer ?
#
loop_
_entity_poly.entity_id
_entity_poly.type
_entity_poly.pdbx_seq_one_letter_code
_entity_poly.pdbx_strand_id
1 'polypeptide(L)'
;NLFFTFFGLDAIHKTRFEHIKVATVGNPGMHMATLVGGLPGMSAIATHMLEKKMEEFDIPPIPEFIEMIADTGAGLYSCKASVDLFGFEEDDFIEQVQGIITVGEFYELAAGGQIIFT
;
A
#
# COMPACT_ATOMS: atom_id res chain seq x y z
N ASN A 1 13.65 -5.69 2.03
CA ASN A 1 13.43 -4.33 1.51
C ASN A 1 12.15 -4.30 0.72
N LEU A 2 11.27 -3.33 0.98
CA LEU A 2 10.08 -3.04 0.17
C LEU A 2 10.22 -1.65 -0.45
N PHE A 3 9.80 -1.55 -1.70
CA PHE A 3 9.85 -0.32 -2.49
C PHE A 3 8.43 0.04 -2.95
N PHE A 4 7.87 1.07 -2.34
CA PHE A 4 6.52 1.53 -2.63
C PHE A 4 6.56 2.54 -3.77
N THR A 5 5.81 2.26 -4.84
CA THR A 5 5.76 3.07 -6.06
C THR A 5 4.32 3.20 -6.54
N PHE A 6 4.04 4.24 -7.32
CA PHE A 6 2.70 4.58 -7.80
C PHE A 6 1.65 4.54 -6.68
N PHE A 7 0.53 3.83 -6.89
CA PHE A 7 -0.54 3.69 -5.92
C PHE A 7 -0.14 2.91 -4.67
N GLY A 8 0.97 2.18 -4.70
CA GLY A 8 1.54 1.54 -3.51
C GLY A 8 1.97 2.55 -2.44
N LEU A 9 2.22 3.81 -2.81
CA LEU A 9 2.54 4.87 -1.85
C LEU A 9 1.41 5.11 -0.84
N ASP A 10 0.16 4.81 -1.18
CA ASP A 10 -0.96 4.97 -0.25
C ASP A 10 -0.80 4.07 1.00
N ALA A 11 -0.11 2.94 0.90
CA ALA A 11 0.15 2.03 2.01
C ALA A 11 1.15 2.58 3.04
N ILE A 12 1.89 3.63 2.69
CA ILE A 12 2.88 4.26 3.57
C ILE A 12 2.62 5.76 3.79
N HIS A 13 1.49 6.28 3.30
CA HIS A 13 1.12 7.68 3.45
C HIS A 13 0.27 7.87 4.72
N LYS A 14 0.68 8.79 5.62
CA LYS A 14 0.11 8.98 6.98
C LYS A 14 -1.41 9.13 7.00
N THR A 15 -1.97 9.85 6.03
CA THR A 15 -3.42 10.10 5.97
C THR A 15 -4.22 9.04 5.20
N ARG A 16 -3.56 8.07 4.57
CA ARG A 16 -4.22 7.11 3.65
C ARG A 16 -4.11 5.66 4.11
N PHE A 17 -3.00 5.28 4.74
CA PHE A 17 -2.68 3.89 5.05
C PHE A 17 -3.71 3.18 5.97
N GLU A 18 -4.42 3.93 6.82
CA GLU A 18 -5.51 3.41 7.67
C GLU A 18 -6.86 3.24 6.94
N HIS A 19 -6.99 3.81 5.74
CA HIS A 19 -8.29 3.99 5.07
C HIS A 19 -8.27 3.56 3.61
N ILE A 20 -7.36 2.65 3.24
CA ILE A 20 -7.29 2.09 1.89
C ILE A 20 -8.56 1.31 1.59
N LYS A 21 -9.21 1.67 0.48
CA LYS A 21 -10.49 1.07 0.09
C LYS A 21 -10.32 0.03 -1.01
N VAL A 22 -11.16 -0.99 -0.94
CA VAL A 22 -11.33 -1.96 -2.02
C VAL A 22 -11.92 -1.26 -3.24
N ALA A 23 -11.22 -1.36 -4.37
CA ALA A 23 -11.75 -0.95 -5.66
C ALA A 23 -12.91 -1.88 -6.07
N THR A 24 -14.12 -1.34 -6.21
CA THR A 24 -15.32 -2.09 -6.64
C THR A 24 -15.59 -2.00 -8.13
N VAL A 25 -15.01 -1.00 -8.80
CA VAL A 25 -15.09 -0.79 -10.25
C VAL A 25 -13.75 -1.13 -10.86
N GLY A 26 -13.75 -1.90 -11.94
CA GLY A 26 -12.51 -2.30 -12.61
C GLY A 26 -11.68 -3.32 -11.85
N ASN A 27 -12.21 -3.91 -10.78
CA ASN A 27 -11.60 -5.01 -10.04
C ASN A 27 -12.23 -6.36 -10.45
N PRO A 28 -11.55 -7.19 -11.27
CA PRO A 28 -12.08 -8.48 -11.70
C PRO A 28 -12.32 -9.46 -10.55
N GLY A 29 -11.58 -9.33 -9.44
CA GLY A 29 -11.68 -10.21 -8.28
C GLY A 29 -12.97 -10.05 -7.47
N MET A 30 -13.69 -8.93 -7.65
CA MET A 30 -15.00 -8.74 -7.01
C MET A 30 -16.11 -9.58 -7.65
N HIS A 31 -15.91 -10.10 -8.87
CA HIS A 31 -16.93 -10.81 -9.65
C HIS A 31 -18.28 -10.07 -9.69
N MET A 32 -18.23 -8.73 -9.71
CA MET A 32 -19.38 -7.86 -9.65
C MET A 32 -19.51 -7.08 -10.96
N ALA A 33 -20.75 -6.92 -11.44
CA ALA A 33 -21.00 -6.09 -12.61
C ALA A 33 -20.55 -4.64 -12.34
N THR A 34 -19.85 -4.03 -13.30
CA THR A 34 -19.30 -2.67 -13.20
C THR A 34 -20.34 -1.63 -12.81
N LEU A 35 -21.57 -1.73 -13.34
CA LEU A 35 -22.68 -0.84 -13.01
C LEU A 35 -23.05 -0.88 -11.53
N VAL A 36 -23.01 -2.08 -10.94
CA VAL A 36 -23.30 -2.28 -9.51
C VAL A 36 -22.14 -1.76 -8.67
N GLY A 37 -20.91 -2.08 -9.06
CA GLY A 37 -19.71 -1.61 -8.34
C GLY A 37 -19.55 -0.09 -8.33
N GLY A 38 -20.14 0.62 -9.29
CA GLY A 38 -20.14 2.08 -9.40
C GLY A 38 -21.21 2.79 -8.58
N LEU A 39 -22.10 2.07 -7.88
CA LEU A 39 -23.08 2.70 -7.01
C LEU A 39 -22.38 3.43 -5.86
N PRO A 40 -22.84 4.65 -5.49
CA PRO A 40 -22.24 5.42 -4.39
C PRO A 40 -22.17 4.60 -3.10
N GLY A 41 -20.98 4.57 -2.47
CA GLY A 41 -20.76 3.86 -1.22
C GLY A 41 -20.40 2.37 -1.34
N MET A 42 -20.50 1.75 -2.52
CA MET A 42 -20.19 0.33 -2.69
C MET A 42 -18.75 -0.03 -2.29
N SER A 43 -17.78 0.84 -2.61
CA SER A 43 -16.39 0.66 -2.19
C SER A 43 -16.24 0.65 -0.67
N ALA A 44 -16.95 1.53 0.05
CA ALA A 44 -16.92 1.54 1.52
C ALA A 44 -17.58 0.27 2.10
N ILE A 45 -18.70 -0.18 1.54
CA ILE A 45 -19.37 -1.42 1.97
C ILE A 45 -18.46 -2.62 1.74
N ALA A 46 -17.86 -2.75 0.56
CA ALA A 46 -16.95 -3.85 0.24
C ALA A 46 -15.72 -3.85 1.15
N THR A 47 -15.16 -2.67 1.43
CA THR A 47 -14.03 -2.51 2.35
C THR A 47 -14.41 -2.95 3.77
N HIS A 48 -15.53 -2.45 4.30
CA HIS A 48 -16.00 -2.82 5.63
C HIS A 48 -16.29 -4.32 5.77
N MET A 49 -16.85 -4.95 4.72
CA MET A 49 -17.06 -6.40 4.70
C MET A 49 -15.74 -7.18 4.69
N LEU A 50 -14.72 -6.68 4.01
CA LEU A 50 -13.40 -7.30 3.98
C LEU A 50 -12.69 -7.14 5.34
N GLU A 51 -12.68 -5.95 5.90
CA GLU A 51 -12.09 -5.64 7.22
C GLU A 51 -12.72 -6.53 8.31
N LYS A 52 -14.04 -6.66 8.33
CA LYS A 52 -14.73 -7.54 9.28
C LYS A 52 -14.29 -9.00 9.13
N LYS A 53 -14.11 -9.50 7.90
CA LYS A 53 -13.60 -10.85 7.68
C LYS A 53 -12.14 -10.98 8.11
N MET A 54 -11.31 -9.97 7.84
CA MET A 54 -9.92 -9.95 8.29
C MET A 54 -9.86 -10.08 9.82
N GLU A 55 -10.70 -9.32 10.54
CA GLU A 55 -10.84 -9.42 11.99
C GLU A 55 -11.30 -10.83 12.44
N GLU A 56 -12.31 -11.42 11.77
CA GLU A 56 -12.77 -12.79 12.06
C GLU A 56 -11.68 -13.87 11.88
N PHE A 57 -10.67 -13.61 11.04
CA PHE A 57 -9.54 -14.51 10.79
C PHE A 57 -8.25 -14.09 11.51
N ASP A 58 -8.33 -13.15 12.47
CA ASP A 58 -7.18 -12.60 13.20
C ASP A 58 -6.07 -12.07 12.26
N ILE A 59 -6.48 -11.47 11.13
CA ILE A 59 -5.57 -10.84 10.17
C ILE A 59 -5.40 -9.36 10.56
N PRO A 60 -4.15 -8.90 10.80
CA PRO A 60 -3.93 -7.53 11.23
C PRO A 60 -4.25 -6.52 10.11
N PRO A 61 -4.61 -5.27 10.47
CA PRO A 61 -4.81 -4.20 9.50
C PRO A 61 -3.48 -3.74 8.89
N ILE A 62 -3.54 -2.93 7.83
CA ILE A 62 -2.36 -2.45 7.09
C ILE A 62 -1.34 -1.74 7.99
N PRO A 63 -1.72 -0.79 8.88
CA PRO A 63 -0.78 -0.15 9.80
C PRO A 63 0.06 -1.14 10.61
N GLU A 64 -0.61 -2.12 11.24
CA GLU A 64 0.04 -3.13 12.07
C GLU A 64 0.94 -4.03 11.23
N PHE A 65 0.51 -4.44 10.03
CA PHE A 65 1.37 -5.19 9.11
C PHE A 65 2.65 -4.44 8.73
N ILE A 66 2.56 -3.13 8.48
CA ILE A 66 3.72 -2.32 8.13
C ILE A 66 4.67 -2.19 9.32
N GLU A 67 4.15 -1.97 10.52
CA GLU A 67 4.94 -1.97 11.77
C GLU A 67 5.66 -3.30 11.98
N MET A 68 4.94 -4.42 11.86
CA MET A 68 5.53 -5.76 11.96
C MET A 68 6.66 -5.98 10.95
N ILE A 69 6.50 -5.51 9.70
CA ILE A 69 7.55 -5.61 8.68
C ILE A 69 8.74 -4.73 9.07
N ALA A 70 8.51 -3.49 9.50
CA ALA A 70 9.58 -2.59 9.94
C ALA A 70 10.38 -3.19 11.11
N ASP A 71 9.70 -3.81 12.07
CA ASP A 71 10.30 -4.45 13.25
C ASP A 71 11.21 -5.64 12.91
N THR A 72 11.01 -6.28 11.76
CA THR A 72 11.92 -7.34 11.27
C THR A 72 13.28 -6.80 10.83
N GLY A 73 13.44 -5.47 10.74
CA GLY A 73 14.59 -4.79 10.17
C GLY A 73 14.53 -4.66 8.64
N ALA A 74 13.39 -4.95 8.02
CA ALA A 74 13.21 -4.75 6.58
C ALA A 74 13.17 -3.25 6.26
N GLY A 75 13.99 -2.80 5.30
CA GLY A 75 13.94 -1.43 4.82
C GLY A 75 12.66 -1.14 4.03
N LEU A 76 11.98 -0.04 4.35
CA LEU A 76 10.79 0.46 3.65
C LEU A 76 11.16 1.78 2.95
N TYR A 77 10.94 1.87 1.64
CA TYR A 77 11.37 3.01 0.84
C TYR A 77 10.28 3.48 -0.12
N SER A 78 10.21 4.78 -0.37
CA SER A 78 9.30 5.36 -1.36
C SER A 78 10.03 5.70 -2.67
N CYS A 79 9.34 5.54 -3.78
CA CYS A 79 9.87 5.78 -5.12
C CYS A 79 9.91 7.28 -5.44
N LYS A 80 11.12 7.82 -5.64
CA LYS A 80 11.34 9.24 -5.96
C LYS A 80 10.48 9.76 -7.11
N ALA A 81 10.43 9.03 -8.23
CA ALA A 81 9.62 9.43 -9.37
C ALA A 81 8.12 9.49 -9.07
N SER A 82 7.61 8.60 -8.20
CA SER A 82 6.20 8.61 -7.81
C SER A 82 5.88 9.71 -6.81
N VAL A 83 6.79 9.97 -5.85
CA VAL A 83 6.69 11.11 -4.94
C VAL A 83 6.62 12.41 -5.74
N ASP A 84 7.51 12.60 -6.70
CA ASP A 84 7.55 13.80 -7.54
C ASP A 84 6.29 13.92 -8.42
N LEU A 85 5.80 12.79 -8.96
CA LEU A 85 4.60 12.76 -9.80
C LEU A 85 3.33 13.17 -9.05
N PHE A 86 3.18 12.71 -7.81
CA PHE A 86 2.01 13.01 -6.99
C PHE A 86 2.16 14.29 -6.15
N GLY A 87 3.36 14.88 -6.11
CA GLY A 87 3.66 16.08 -5.33
C GLY A 87 3.66 15.85 -3.83
N PHE A 88 4.14 14.67 -3.40
CA PHE A 88 4.30 14.35 -1.97
C PHE A 88 5.66 14.83 -1.44
N GLU A 89 5.75 14.93 -0.12
CA GLU A 89 6.96 15.29 0.61
C GLU A 89 7.34 14.20 1.62
N GLU A 90 8.54 14.27 2.21
CA GLU A 90 8.99 13.28 3.21
C GLU A 90 8.02 13.19 4.40
N ASP A 91 7.48 14.32 4.83
CA ASP A 91 6.57 14.42 5.97
C ASP A 91 5.18 13.78 5.74
N ASP A 92 4.83 13.44 4.48
CA ASP A 92 3.60 12.74 4.15
C ASP A 92 3.66 11.25 4.49
N PHE A 93 4.86 10.69 4.66
CA PHE A 93 5.09 9.25 4.85
C PHE A 93 5.26 8.86 6.32
N ILE A 94 4.75 7.68 6.69
CA ILE A 94 4.89 7.11 8.04
C ILE A 94 6.37 7.00 8.46
N GLU A 95 6.62 7.02 9.77
CA GLU A 95 7.97 7.10 10.35
C GLU A 95 8.85 5.89 9.99
N GLN A 96 8.25 4.76 9.65
CA GLN A 96 8.96 3.54 9.26
C GLN A 96 9.61 3.65 7.87
N VAL A 97 9.25 4.66 7.07
CA VAL A 97 9.87 4.91 5.75
C VAL A 97 11.26 5.50 5.96
N GLN A 98 12.28 4.79 5.46
CA GLN A 98 13.69 5.13 5.69
C GLN A 98 14.23 6.16 4.69
N GLY A 99 13.52 6.38 3.58
CA GLY A 99 13.89 7.41 2.61
C GLY A 99 13.12 7.33 1.30
N ILE A 100 13.19 8.43 0.56
CA ILE A 100 12.74 8.54 -0.82
C ILE A 100 13.94 8.24 -1.73
N ILE A 101 13.88 7.12 -2.45
CA ILE A 101 15.00 6.65 -3.28
C ILE A 101 14.58 6.39 -4.73
N THR A 102 15.56 6.35 -5.60
CA THR A 102 15.41 5.93 -6.99
C THR A 102 15.35 4.41 -7.12
N VAL A 103 14.82 3.95 -8.25
CA VAL A 103 14.84 2.52 -8.59
C VAL A 103 16.28 1.97 -8.67
N GLY A 104 17.24 2.79 -9.10
CA GLY A 104 18.65 2.41 -9.16
C GLY A 104 19.22 2.09 -7.78
N GLU A 105 19.02 2.98 -6.81
CA GLU A 105 19.43 2.77 -5.41
C GLU A 105 18.73 1.54 -4.81
N PHE A 106 17.44 1.32 -5.11
CA PHE A 106 16.76 0.10 -4.66
C PHE A 106 17.38 -1.17 -5.25
N TYR A 107 17.77 -1.16 -6.53
CA TYR A 107 18.47 -2.30 -7.14
C TYR A 107 19.82 -2.56 -6.49
N GLU A 108 20.56 -1.53 -6.09
CA GLU A 108 21.80 -1.67 -5.33
C GLU A 108 21.55 -2.29 -3.96
N LEU A 109 20.51 -1.84 -3.25
CA LEU A 109 20.08 -2.42 -1.97
C LEU A 109 19.60 -3.88 -2.08
N ALA A 110 19.09 -4.26 -3.25
CA ALA A 110 18.63 -5.62 -3.54
C ALA A 110 19.73 -6.51 -4.15
N ALA A 111 20.96 -6.00 -4.32
CA ALA A 111 22.05 -6.73 -4.95
C ALA A 111 22.35 -8.05 -4.20
N GLY A 112 22.42 -9.15 -4.97
CA GLY A 112 22.60 -10.50 -4.41
C GLY A 112 21.33 -11.13 -3.82
N GLY A 113 20.21 -10.41 -3.81
CA GLY A 113 18.90 -10.90 -3.41
C GLY A 113 18.02 -11.34 -4.59
N GLN A 114 16.79 -11.70 -4.28
CA GLN A 114 15.73 -11.93 -5.27
C GLN A 114 14.82 -10.72 -5.33
N ILE A 115 14.42 -10.33 -6.54
CA ILE A 115 13.54 -9.20 -6.77
C ILE A 115 12.20 -9.74 -7.29
N ILE A 116 11.14 -9.37 -6.59
CA ILE A 116 9.76 -9.68 -6.96
C ILE A 116 9.05 -8.34 -7.13
N PHE A 117 8.28 -8.22 -8.21
CA PHE A 117 7.46 -7.06 -8.51
C PHE A 117 6.00 -7.49 -8.49
N THR A 118 5.14 -6.75 -7.76
CA THR A 118 3.71 -7.05 -7.57
C THR A 118 2.87 -5.85 -7.91
#